data_AF-G5AID9-F1
#
_entry.id   AF-G5AID9-F1
#
_cell.length_a   1.000
_cell.length_b   1.000
_cell.length_c   1.000
_cell.angle_alpha   90.00
_cell.angle_beta   90.00
_cell.angle_gamma   90.00
#
_symmetry.space_group_name_H-M   'P 1'
#
loop_
_entity.id
_entity.type
_entity.pdbx_description
1 polymer ?
#
loop_
_entity_poly.entity_id
_entity_poly.type
_entity_poly.pdbx_seq_one_letter_code
_entity_poly.pdbx_strand_id
1 'polypeptide(L)'
;MAAAEALLAYEPLQQLQHENFLLREECRQLQSEVRELLAWKDKAVSHMAAMAPARRRAAREVERAKQLQQQLRTVESSLKSRGALELATAELEAEREALQLRVETLRRENGTLKLQSESRKRRADEAEAQLAALGESFRLHLERLNDGTGTITINNQDPVTPDHAEEDAESSSSSSSAPVNSAALVTGLDAVATKCLSWLQEHLAQSFALQQRKAALYEAQHAEMKRLKEQIQDAGRVPEKLAAEHVKQIREIAELRESQERLQQRVAEAEHLVNVQQQRREDMATRLRLVAGEVRQYLRLVRGEIKRKFGYLPEAIAHAESWTRIAEALELLLCQGTDRCVARSRANDKI
;
A
#
# COMPACT_ATOMS: atom_id res chain seq x y z
N MET A 1 -40.70 92.20 73.87
CA MET A 1 -39.32 92.28 73.34
C MET A 1 -38.53 91.05 73.76
N ALA A 2 -38.28 90.81 75.07
CA ALA A 2 -37.49 89.64 75.54
C ALA A 2 -38.00 88.25 75.11
N ALA A 3 -39.32 88.03 75.02
CA ALA A 3 -39.88 86.75 74.59
C ALA A 3 -39.69 86.47 73.08
N ALA A 4 -39.64 87.51 72.24
CA ALA A 4 -39.43 87.36 70.81
C ALA A 4 -37.94 87.12 70.48
N GLU A 5 -37.04 87.76 71.23
CA GLU A 5 -35.59 87.51 71.13
C GLU A 5 -35.23 86.09 71.62
N ALA A 6 -35.89 85.59 72.66
CA ALA A 6 -35.71 84.21 73.13
C ALA A 6 -36.23 83.16 72.13
N LEU A 7 -37.31 83.45 71.40
CA LEU A 7 -37.83 82.56 70.34
C LEU A 7 -36.92 82.55 69.11
N LEU A 8 -36.40 83.71 68.69
CA LEU A 8 -35.44 83.82 67.59
C LEU A 8 -34.09 83.13 67.91
N ALA A 9 -33.67 83.12 69.18
CA ALA A 9 -32.51 82.36 69.62
C ALA A 9 -32.75 80.84 69.69
N TYR A 10 -34.00 80.39 69.73
CA TYR A 10 -34.39 78.99 69.89
C TYR A 10 -34.61 78.24 68.57
N GLU A 11 -35.05 78.93 67.51
CA GLU A 11 -35.16 78.38 66.15
C GLU A 11 -33.87 77.72 65.60
N PRO A 12 -32.68 78.33 65.67
CA PRO A 12 -31.45 77.69 65.19
C PRO A 12 -31.08 76.44 66.01
N LEU A 13 -31.41 76.41 67.31
CA LEU A 13 -31.20 75.24 68.15
C LEU A 13 -32.11 74.07 67.72
N GLN A 14 -33.38 74.35 67.40
CA GLN A 14 -34.32 73.34 66.90
C GLN A 14 -33.91 72.79 65.53
N GLN A 15 -33.45 73.66 64.62
CA GLN A 15 -32.92 73.26 63.31
C GLN A 15 -31.71 72.33 63.46
N LEU A 16 -30.74 72.71 64.30
CA LEU A 16 -29.57 71.87 64.58
C LEU A 16 -29.94 70.53 65.23
N GLN A 17 -30.97 70.49 66.09
CA GLN A 17 -31.46 69.23 66.67
C GLN A 17 -32.10 68.33 65.61
N HIS A 18 -32.86 68.90 64.68
CA HIS A 18 -33.46 68.17 63.57
C HIS A 18 -32.40 67.63 62.60
N GLU A 19 -31.43 68.45 62.20
CA GLU A 19 -30.29 68.03 61.38
C GLU A 19 -29.47 66.94 62.07
N ASN A 20 -29.21 67.08 63.38
CA ASN A 20 -28.49 66.06 64.13
C ASN A 20 -29.27 64.75 64.20
N PHE A 21 -30.60 64.80 64.27
CA PHE A 21 -31.45 63.63 64.19
C PHE A 21 -31.35 62.95 62.82
N LEU A 22 -31.49 63.70 61.73
CA LEU A 22 -31.37 63.17 60.35
C LEU A 22 -30.00 62.52 60.11
N LEU A 23 -28.91 63.19 60.51
CA LEU A 23 -27.56 62.64 60.39
C LEU A 23 -27.38 61.34 61.18
N ARG A 24 -28.03 61.20 62.33
CA ARG A 24 -28.02 59.94 63.11
C ARG A 24 -28.80 58.84 62.41
N GLU A 25 -29.92 59.17 61.76
CA GLU A 25 -30.68 58.19 60.97
C GLU A 25 -29.91 57.74 59.72
N GLU A 26 -29.32 58.67 58.97
CA GLU A 26 -28.44 58.37 57.84
C GLU A 26 -27.24 57.52 58.28
N CYS A 27 -26.59 57.87 59.39
CA CYS A 27 -25.50 57.05 59.94
C CYS A 27 -25.98 55.63 60.31
N ARG A 28 -27.21 55.46 60.81
CA ARG A 28 -27.77 54.12 61.08
C ARG A 28 -28.04 53.35 59.80
N GLN A 29 -28.59 54.01 58.78
CA GLN A 29 -28.87 53.41 57.47
C GLN A 29 -27.57 52.96 56.78
N LEU A 30 -26.57 53.84 56.71
CA LEU A 30 -25.25 53.52 56.17
C LEU A 30 -24.59 52.37 56.93
N GLN A 31 -24.74 52.33 58.26
CA GLN A 31 -24.23 51.20 59.06
C GLN A 31 -24.94 49.88 58.74
N SER A 32 -26.26 49.88 58.49
CA SER A 32 -26.95 48.66 58.03
C SER A 32 -26.49 48.23 56.65
N GLU A 33 -26.37 49.16 55.70
CA GLU A 33 -25.91 48.87 54.35
C GLU A 33 -24.49 48.29 54.34
N VAL A 34 -23.57 48.87 55.12
CA VAL A 34 -22.20 48.35 55.28
C VAL A 34 -22.23 46.92 55.84
N ARG A 35 -23.06 46.63 56.84
CA ARG A 35 -23.17 45.26 57.39
C ARG A 35 -23.70 44.28 56.36
N GLU A 36 -24.70 44.68 55.57
CA GLU A 36 -25.22 43.84 54.48
C GLU A 36 -24.13 43.58 53.45
N LEU A 37 -23.43 44.60 52.98
CA LEU A 37 -22.33 44.46 52.02
C LEU A 37 -21.23 43.54 52.54
N LEU A 38 -20.88 43.63 53.83
CA LEU A 38 -19.93 42.71 54.45
C LEU A 38 -20.45 41.27 54.46
N ALA A 39 -21.72 41.05 54.79
CA ALA A 39 -22.32 39.71 54.73
C ALA A 39 -22.35 39.15 53.30
N TRP A 40 -22.62 39.98 52.29
CA TRP A 40 -22.55 39.60 50.88
C TRP A 40 -21.12 39.23 50.45
N LYS A 41 -20.13 40.01 50.88
CA LYS A 41 -18.71 39.72 50.66
C LYS A 41 -18.33 38.36 51.26
N ASP A 42 -18.72 38.10 52.51
CA ASP A 42 -18.39 36.84 53.19
C ASP A 42 -19.04 35.63 52.50
N LYS A 43 -20.29 35.77 52.03
CA LYS A 43 -20.96 34.75 51.21
C LYS A 43 -20.23 34.51 49.89
N ALA A 44 -19.80 35.57 49.20
CA ALA A 44 -19.07 35.45 47.94
C ALA A 44 -17.71 34.76 48.13
N VAL A 45 -16.97 35.13 49.19
CA VAL A 45 -15.68 34.49 49.54
C VAL A 45 -15.89 33.02 49.88
N SER A 46 -16.91 32.70 50.67
CA SER A 46 -17.25 31.31 51.02
C SER A 46 -17.61 30.48 49.79
N HIS A 47 -18.39 31.03 48.86
CA HIS A 47 -18.71 30.39 47.60
C HIS A 47 -17.46 30.19 46.73
N MET A 48 -16.59 31.19 46.62
CA MET A 48 -15.32 31.07 45.90
C MET A 48 -14.41 29.99 46.50
N ALA A 49 -14.35 29.89 47.82
CA ALA A 49 -13.59 28.88 48.53
C ALA A 49 -14.18 27.48 48.30
N ALA A 50 -15.51 27.34 48.36
CA ALA A 50 -16.21 26.08 48.06
C ALA A 50 -15.98 25.61 46.61
N MET A 51 -15.89 26.55 45.66
CA MET A 51 -15.62 26.25 44.25
C MET A 51 -14.13 26.06 43.92
N ALA A 52 -13.21 26.44 44.81
CA ALA A 52 -11.77 26.33 44.55
C ALA A 52 -11.30 24.87 44.32
N PRO A 53 -11.75 23.85 45.09
CA PRO A 53 -11.42 22.46 44.81
C PRO A 53 -11.90 21.99 43.43
N ALA A 54 -13.12 22.34 43.01
CA ALA A 54 -13.65 21.98 41.70
C ALA A 54 -12.81 22.60 40.56
N ARG A 55 -12.46 23.89 40.68
CA ARG A 55 -11.55 24.56 39.74
C ARG A 55 -10.18 23.89 39.66
N ARG A 56 -9.61 23.49 40.81
CA ARG A 56 -8.33 22.76 40.86
C ARG A 56 -8.41 21.38 40.21
N ARG A 57 -9.53 20.64 40.38
CA ARG A 57 -9.74 19.36 39.71
C ARG A 57 -9.83 19.54 38.19
N ALA A 58 -10.65 20.47 37.72
CA ALA A 58 -10.77 20.79 36.30
C ALA A 58 -9.42 21.19 35.69
N ALA A 59 -8.62 22.01 36.38
CA ALA A 59 -7.27 22.38 35.91
C ALA A 59 -6.35 21.15 35.75
N ARG A 60 -6.35 20.23 36.72
CA ARG A 60 -5.57 18.97 36.64
C ARG A 60 -6.06 18.07 35.50
N GLU A 61 -7.36 18.00 35.26
CA GLU A 61 -7.94 17.23 34.16
C GLU A 61 -7.53 17.81 32.80
N VAL A 62 -7.52 19.14 32.67
CA VAL A 62 -7.02 19.83 31.47
C VAL A 62 -5.53 19.55 31.25
N GLU A 63 -4.71 19.56 32.31
CA GLU A 63 -3.28 19.19 32.21
C GLU A 63 -3.09 17.74 31.78
N ARG A 64 -3.84 16.79 32.36
CA ARG A 64 -3.83 15.38 31.94
C ARG A 64 -4.25 15.22 30.49
N ALA A 65 -5.30 15.92 30.05
CA ALA A 65 -5.76 15.89 28.67
C ALA A 65 -4.68 16.42 27.70
N LYS A 66 -3.96 17.49 28.08
CA LYS A 66 -2.82 18.00 27.30
C LYS A 66 -1.68 16.97 27.21
N GLN A 67 -1.36 16.28 28.30
CA GLN A 67 -0.35 15.21 28.31
C GLN A 67 -0.76 14.05 27.39
N LEU A 68 -2.01 13.59 27.48
CA LEU A 68 -2.54 12.54 26.60
C LEU A 68 -2.52 12.98 25.13
N GLN A 69 -2.86 14.24 24.84
CA GLN A 69 -2.79 14.77 23.49
C GLN A 69 -1.35 14.79 22.94
N GLN A 70 -0.37 15.11 23.78
CA GLN A 70 1.05 15.02 23.39
C GLN A 70 1.47 13.57 23.13
N GLN A 71 1.07 12.64 23.99
CA GLN A 71 1.34 11.21 23.79
C GLN A 71 0.71 10.69 22.49
N LEU A 72 -0.54 11.05 22.19
CA LEU A 72 -1.19 10.70 20.94
C LEU A 72 -0.42 11.23 19.73
N ARG A 73 0.04 12.48 19.75
CA ARG A 73 0.86 13.03 18.67
C ARG A 73 2.17 12.27 18.47
N THR A 74 2.81 11.80 19.55
CA THR A 74 4.03 10.98 19.46
C THR A 74 3.76 9.59 18.88
N VAL A 75 2.60 9.01 19.17
CA VAL A 75 2.17 7.73 18.58
C VAL A 75 1.79 7.92 17.10
N GLU A 76 1.12 9.00 16.76
CA GLU A 76 0.80 9.33 15.37
C GLU A 76 2.07 9.53 14.53
N SER A 77 3.09 10.19 15.06
CA SER A 77 4.36 10.36 14.34
C SER A 77 5.12 9.05 14.18
N SER A 78 5.10 8.16 15.18
CA SER A 78 5.74 6.84 15.08
C SER A 78 5.00 5.89 14.15
N LEU A 79 3.66 5.96 14.09
CA LEU A 79 2.88 5.21 13.11
C LEU A 79 3.14 5.69 11.68
N LYS A 80 3.26 7.01 11.47
CA LYS A 80 3.65 7.57 10.16
C LYS A 80 5.05 7.12 9.74
N SER A 81 6.03 7.14 10.64
CA SER A 81 7.38 6.66 10.32
C SER A 81 7.39 5.16 10.03
N ARG A 82 6.62 4.36 10.80
CA ARG A 82 6.45 2.93 10.54
C ARG A 82 5.83 2.66 9.17
N GLY A 83 4.77 3.39 8.80
CA GLY A 83 4.16 3.25 7.47
C GLY A 83 5.14 3.58 6.33
N ALA A 84 5.98 4.61 6.50
CA ALA A 84 7.04 4.92 5.53
C ALA A 84 8.10 3.80 5.45
N LEU A 85 8.47 3.20 6.58
CA LEU A 85 9.38 2.06 6.61
C LEU A 85 8.77 0.81 5.95
N GLU A 86 7.48 0.54 6.16
CA GLU A 86 6.76 -0.58 5.53
C GLU A 86 6.73 -0.44 4.00
N LEU A 87 6.52 0.78 3.48
CA LEU A 87 6.62 1.06 2.05
C LEU A 87 8.04 0.83 1.52
N ALA A 88 9.06 1.34 2.20
CA ALA A 88 10.45 1.15 1.81
C ALA A 88 10.85 -0.35 1.84
N THR A 89 10.34 -1.13 2.80
CA THR A 89 10.59 -2.58 2.82
C THR A 89 9.94 -3.30 1.65
N ALA A 90 8.72 -2.90 1.25
CA ALA A 90 8.05 -3.49 0.09
C ALA A 90 8.79 -3.15 -1.22
N GLU A 91 9.31 -1.93 -1.35
CA GLU A 91 10.17 -1.54 -2.49
C GLU A 91 11.44 -2.39 -2.56
N LEU A 92 12.13 -2.56 -1.43
CA LEU A 92 13.33 -3.41 -1.35
C LEU A 92 13.03 -4.89 -1.64
N GLU A 93 11.88 -5.40 -1.22
CA GLU A 93 11.45 -6.76 -1.56
C GLU A 93 11.22 -6.91 -3.07
N ALA A 94 10.56 -5.95 -3.71
CA ALA A 94 10.37 -5.94 -5.17
C ALA A 94 11.71 -5.86 -5.92
N GLU A 95 12.65 -5.01 -5.47
CA GLU A 95 14.00 -4.94 -6.02
C GLU A 95 14.76 -6.26 -5.85
N ARG A 96 14.64 -6.90 -4.69
CA ARG A 96 15.25 -8.20 -4.41
C ARG A 96 14.71 -9.28 -5.35
N GLU A 97 13.40 -9.33 -5.58
CA GLU A 97 12.78 -10.26 -6.53
C GLU A 97 13.27 -10.01 -7.96
N ALA A 98 13.31 -8.75 -8.40
CA ALA A 98 13.84 -8.39 -9.72
C ALA A 98 15.31 -8.82 -9.90
N LEU A 99 16.14 -8.62 -8.88
CA LEU A 99 17.54 -9.07 -8.89
C LEU A 99 17.66 -10.60 -8.90
N GLN A 100 16.80 -11.31 -8.16
CA GLN A 100 16.78 -12.77 -8.19
C GLN A 100 16.45 -13.31 -9.59
N LEU A 101 15.42 -12.75 -10.25
CA LEU A 101 15.08 -13.10 -11.63
C LEU A 101 16.24 -12.83 -12.59
N ARG A 102 16.96 -11.71 -12.40
CA ARG A 102 18.14 -11.39 -13.21
C ARG A 102 19.28 -12.40 -12.99
N VAL A 103 19.54 -12.79 -11.75
CA VAL A 103 20.55 -13.80 -11.42
C VAL A 103 20.19 -15.16 -12.03
N GLU A 104 18.93 -15.58 -11.96
CA GLU A 104 18.50 -16.83 -12.59
C GLU A 104 18.67 -16.79 -14.11
N THR A 105 18.32 -15.68 -14.74
CA THR A 105 18.50 -15.48 -16.19
C THR A 105 19.97 -15.59 -16.56
N LEU A 106 20.85 -14.88 -15.85
CA LEU A 106 22.30 -14.95 -16.04
C LEU A 106 22.86 -16.37 -15.78
N ARG A 107 22.31 -17.11 -14.80
CA ARG A 107 22.69 -18.52 -14.57
C ARG A 107 22.34 -19.41 -15.76
N ARG A 108 21.14 -19.25 -16.34
CA ARG A 108 20.71 -19.99 -17.53
C ARG A 108 21.61 -19.67 -18.73
N GLU A 109 21.85 -18.39 -18.99
CA GLU A 109 22.75 -17.91 -20.06
C GLU A 109 24.17 -18.49 -19.88
N ASN A 110 24.75 -18.40 -18.68
CA ASN A 110 26.07 -18.95 -18.39
C ASN A 110 26.13 -20.47 -18.58
N GLY A 111 25.06 -21.19 -18.21
CA GLY A 111 24.91 -22.62 -18.52
C GLY A 111 24.96 -22.91 -20.03
N THR A 112 24.24 -22.12 -20.84
CA THR A 112 24.28 -22.27 -22.31
C THR A 112 25.66 -21.97 -22.89
N LEU A 113 26.35 -20.93 -22.40
CA LEU A 113 27.70 -20.58 -22.84
C LEU A 113 28.73 -21.66 -22.48
N LYS A 114 28.61 -22.30 -21.31
CA LYS A 114 29.46 -23.43 -20.93
C LYS A 114 29.31 -24.60 -21.90
N LEU A 115 28.07 -25.00 -22.23
CA LEU A 115 27.81 -26.06 -23.20
C LEU A 115 28.38 -25.72 -24.59
N GLN A 116 28.24 -24.47 -25.04
CA GLN A 116 28.83 -24.01 -26.31
C GLN A 116 30.37 -24.05 -26.27
N SER A 117 30.97 -23.63 -25.15
CA SER A 117 32.43 -23.70 -24.94
C SER A 117 32.93 -25.14 -24.97
N GLU A 118 32.26 -26.06 -24.28
CA GLU A 118 32.59 -27.49 -24.30
C GLU A 118 32.47 -28.10 -25.70
N SER A 119 31.41 -27.75 -26.45
CA SER A 119 31.23 -28.19 -27.84
C SER A 119 32.34 -27.67 -28.76
N ARG A 120 32.76 -26.40 -28.60
CA ARG A 120 33.89 -25.84 -29.36
C ARG A 120 35.20 -26.52 -28.99
N LYS A 121 35.42 -26.82 -27.71
CA LYS A 121 36.59 -27.54 -27.23
C LYS A 121 36.66 -28.95 -27.82
N ARG A 122 35.57 -29.73 -27.79
CA ARG A 122 35.53 -31.06 -28.41
C ARG A 122 35.87 -31.02 -29.90
N ARG A 123 35.33 -30.05 -30.65
CA ARG A 123 35.67 -29.87 -32.07
C ARG A 123 37.14 -29.52 -32.29
N ALA A 124 37.74 -28.73 -31.39
CA ALA A 124 39.16 -28.41 -31.44
C ALA A 124 40.01 -29.66 -31.16
N ASP A 125 39.67 -30.42 -30.11
CA ASP A 125 40.35 -31.67 -29.75
C ASP A 125 40.24 -32.72 -30.88
N GLU A 126 39.07 -32.84 -31.52
CA GLU A 126 38.86 -33.71 -32.70
C GLU A 126 39.70 -33.28 -33.90
N ALA A 127 39.77 -31.98 -34.20
CA ALA A 127 40.61 -31.45 -35.28
C ALA A 127 42.10 -31.66 -34.99
N GLU A 128 42.54 -31.50 -33.73
CA GLU A 128 43.91 -31.77 -33.30
C GLU A 128 44.25 -33.26 -33.45
N ALA A 129 43.34 -34.16 -33.06
CA ALA A 129 43.51 -35.60 -33.27
C ALA A 129 43.58 -35.99 -34.76
N GLN A 130 42.78 -35.35 -35.62
CA GLN A 130 42.84 -35.55 -37.07
C GLN A 130 44.18 -35.10 -37.66
N LEU A 131 44.68 -33.92 -37.24
CA LEU A 131 45.98 -33.42 -37.65
C LEU A 131 47.12 -34.33 -37.16
N ALA A 132 47.05 -34.84 -35.94
CA ALA A 132 48.01 -35.80 -35.41
C ALA A 132 48.01 -37.10 -36.22
N ALA A 133 46.83 -37.66 -36.53
CA ALA A 133 46.71 -38.85 -37.36
C ALA A 133 47.23 -38.63 -38.79
N LEU A 134 46.95 -37.47 -39.39
CA LEU A 134 47.52 -37.07 -40.68
C LEU A 134 49.05 -36.97 -40.60
N GLY A 135 49.59 -36.33 -39.55
CA GLY A 135 51.03 -36.24 -39.30
C GLY A 135 51.69 -37.62 -39.18
N GLU A 136 51.06 -38.55 -38.46
CA GLU A 136 51.51 -39.94 -38.33
C GLU A 136 51.48 -40.67 -39.70
N SER A 137 50.41 -40.46 -40.48
CA SER A 137 50.28 -41.06 -41.82
C SER A 137 51.35 -40.54 -42.79
N PHE A 138 51.67 -39.24 -42.74
CA PHE A 138 52.75 -38.65 -43.51
C PHE A 138 54.11 -39.17 -43.05
N ARG A 139 54.34 -39.30 -41.73
CA ARG A 139 55.56 -39.90 -41.18
C ARG A 139 55.76 -41.32 -41.70
N LEU A 140 54.74 -42.17 -41.63
CA LEU A 140 54.76 -43.54 -42.15
C LEU A 140 54.95 -43.61 -43.68
N HIS A 141 54.35 -42.68 -44.43
CA HIS A 141 54.54 -42.63 -45.88
C HIS A 141 55.98 -42.25 -46.25
N LEU A 142 56.56 -41.28 -45.54
CA LEU A 142 57.96 -40.90 -45.71
C LEU A 142 58.90 -42.05 -45.32
N GLU A 143 58.62 -42.78 -44.23
CA GLU A 143 59.38 -43.99 -43.87
C GLU A 143 59.33 -45.05 -44.97
N ARG A 144 58.15 -45.34 -45.54
CA ARG A 144 58.01 -46.29 -46.66
C ARG A 144 58.74 -45.84 -47.93
N LEU A 145 58.73 -44.54 -48.24
CA LEU A 145 59.50 -44.01 -49.38
C LEU A 145 61.01 -44.16 -49.12
N ASN A 146 61.46 -43.92 -47.89
CA ASN A 146 62.87 -44.04 -47.52
C ASN A 146 63.34 -45.51 -47.53
N ASP A 147 62.50 -46.44 -47.05
CA ASP A 147 62.74 -47.89 -47.12
C ASP A 147 62.61 -48.43 -48.55
N GLY A 148 61.75 -47.83 -49.36
CA GLY A 148 61.54 -48.12 -50.78
C GLY A 148 62.55 -47.46 -51.73
N THR A 149 63.44 -46.59 -51.24
CA THR A 149 64.59 -46.10 -52.04
C THR A 149 65.71 -47.14 -52.11
N GLY A 150 65.50 -48.32 -51.53
CA GLY A 150 66.11 -49.57 -51.96
C GLY A 150 65.15 -50.34 -52.86
N THR A 151 65.18 -50.06 -54.17
CA THR A 151 64.65 -50.90 -55.26
C THR A 151 63.16 -50.74 -55.63
N ILE A 152 62.93 -50.52 -56.93
CA ILE A 152 61.80 -50.94 -57.80
C ILE A 152 60.95 -49.81 -58.43
N THR A 153 61.31 -49.57 -59.70
CA THR A 153 60.46 -49.33 -60.88
C THR A 153 58.95 -49.53 -60.72
N ILE A 154 58.18 -48.46 -60.95
CA ILE A 154 56.72 -48.49 -61.05
C ILE A 154 56.32 -48.96 -62.45
N ASN A 155 55.64 -50.10 -62.54
CA ASN A 155 54.97 -50.59 -63.74
C ASN A 155 53.51 -50.92 -63.39
N ASN A 156 52.62 -50.53 -64.30
CA ASN A 156 51.15 -50.52 -64.24
C ASN A 156 50.48 -51.84 -63.80
N GLN A 157 49.32 -51.77 -63.13
CA GLN A 157 48.00 -52.13 -63.70
C GLN A 157 46.84 -52.09 -62.67
N ASP A 158 45.68 -51.62 -63.18
CA ASP A 158 44.34 -51.54 -62.59
C ASP A 158 43.71 -52.91 -62.25
N PRO A 159 42.52 -52.92 -61.60
CA PRO A 159 41.44 -53.69 -62.20
C PRO A 159 40.08 -52.98 -62.24
N VAL A 160 39.43 -53.17 -63.40
CA VAL A 160 38.07 -52.80 -63.78
C VAL A 160 37.05 -53.77 -63.16
N THR A 161 35.93 -53.22 -62.70
CA THR A 161 34.70 -53.87 -62.23
C THR A 161 33.91 -54.57 -63.36
N PRO A 162 33.27 -55.74 -63.15
CA PRO A 162 32.43 -56.37 -64.15
C PRO A 162 30.94 -56.04 -63.95
N ASP A 163 30.30 -55.60 -65.03
CA ASP A 163 28.85 -55.49 -65.20
C ASP A 163 28.28 -56.71 -65.96
N HIS A 164 27.10 -57.13 -65.51
CA HIS A 164 25.96 -57.75 -66.21
C HIS A 164 26.11 -58.52 -67.53
N ALA A 165 25.60 -59.76 -67.54
CA ALA A 165 24.60 -60.34 -68.48
C ALA A 165 24.51 -61.85 -68.16
N GLU A 166 23.41 -62.34 -67.59
CA GLU A 166 22.22 -62.90 -68.27
C GLU A 166 22.47 -64.18 -69.08
N GLU A 167 21.61 -65.17 -68.75
CA GLU A 167 21.11 -66.25 -69.60
C GLU A 167 22.12 -67.31 -70.07
N ASP A 168 21.78 -68.57 -70.33
CA ASP A 168 20.75 -69.51 -69.92
C ASP A 168 21.26 -70.85 -70.51
N ALA A 169 20.52 -71.94 -70.33
CA ALA A 169 20.58 -73.14 -71.16
C ALA A 169 21.74 -74.14 -70.96
N GLU A 170 21.37 -75.18 -70.22
CA GLU A 170 21.34 -76.58 -70.68
C GLU A 170 22.63 -77.39 -70.91
N SER A 171 22.53 -78.59 -70.32
CA SER A 171 22.84 -79.89 -70.91
C SER A 171 24.19 -80.54 -70.60
N SER A 172 24.03 -81.61 -69.81
CA SER A 172 24.56 -82.96 -70.07
C SER A 172 25.95 -83.34 -69.56
N SER A 173 25.88 -84.20 -68.54
CA SER A 173 26.51 -85.54 -68.51
C SER A 173 27.98 -85.58 -68.04
N SER A 174 28.50 -86.57 -67.33
CA SER A 174 28.07 -87.92 -66.96
C SER A 174 28.94 -88.38 -65.77
N SER A 175 28.34 -89.19 -64.90
CA SER A 175 28.92 -90.32 -64.14
C SER A 175 30.37 -90.29 -63.63
N SER A 176 30.54 -90.45 -62.31
CA SER A 176 31.42 -91.52 -61.78
C SER A 176 31.09 -91.89 -60.34
N SER A 177 30.57 -93.11 -60.20
CA SER A 177 30.60 -94.03 -59.05
C SER A 177 31.42 -93.68 -57.80
N ALA A 178 30.72 -93.59 -56.67
CA ALA A 178 31.16 -94.11 -55.36
C ALA A 178 29.90 -94.48 -54.55
N PRO A 179 29.90 -95.53 -53.71
CA PRO A 179 28.71 -95.91 -52.93
C PRO A 179 28.52 -94.88 -51.81
N VAL A 180 27.63 -93.91 -52.04
CA VAL A 180 27.30 -92.90 -51.02
C VAL A 180 26.35 -93.55 -50.02
N ASN A 181 26.79 -93.64 -48.76
CA ASN A 181 25.97 -94.07 -47.65
C ASN A 181 24.72 -93.17 -47.55
N SER A 182 23.57 -93.68 -48.04
CA SER A 182 22.27 -93.01 -48.05
C SER A 182 21.88 -92.38 -46.70
N ALA A 183 22.29 -93.02 -45.60
CA ALA A 183 22.11 -92.49 -44.24
C ALA A 183 22.86 -91.16 -43.98
N ALA A 184 24.06 -90.96 -44.53
CA ALA A 184 24.85 -89.74 -44.34
C ALA A 184 24.30 -88.55 -45.16
N LEU A 185 23.64 -88.82 -46.28
CA LEU A 185 22.95 -87.82 -47.10
C LEU A 185 21.66 -87.34 -46.42
N VAL A 186 20.89 -88.27 -45.84
CA VAL A 186 19.67 -87.95 -45.07
C VAL A 186 20.01 -87.17 -43.81
N THR A 187 21.04 -87.56 -43.05
CA THR A 187 21.46 -86.78 -41.86
C THR A 187 22.06 -85.43 -42.23
N GLY A 188 22.74 -85.31 -43.37
CA GLY A 188 23.19 -84.03 -43.92
C GLY A 188 22.03 -83.11 -44.29
N LEU A 189 20.98 -83.64 -44.94
CA LEU A 189 19.75 -82.92 -45.26
C LEU A 189 18.98 -82.49 -44.00
N ASP A 190 18.88 -83.35 -42.99
CA ASP A 190 18.27 -82.99 -41.70
C ASP A 190 19.10 -81.91 -40.96
N ALA A 191 20.43 -81.96 -41.04
CA ALA A 191 21.29 -80.92 -40.47
C ALA A 191 21.15 -79.57 -41.19
N VAL A 192 20.91 -79.57 -42.50
CA VAL A 192 20.61 -78.35 -43.26
C VAL A 192 19.21 -77.85 -42.93
N ALA A 193 18.20 -78.73 -42.89
CA ALA A 193 16.83 -78.38 -42.54
C ALA A 193 16.73 -77.78 -41.13
N THR A 194 17.41 -78.36 -40.14
CA THR A 194 17.46 -77.85 -38.76
C THR A 194 18.15 -76.49 -38.68
N LYS A 195 19.25 -76.27 -39.41
CA LYS A 195 19.90 -74.94 -39.51
C LYS A 195 19.01 -73.89 -40.19
N CYS A 196 18.32 -74.26 -41.27
CA CYS A 196 17.37 -73.37 -41.94
C CYS A 196 16.19 -73.01 -41.03
N LEU A 197 15.67 -73.98 -40.25
CA LEU A 197 14.61 -73.76 -39.27
C LEU A 197 15.07 -72.87 -38.11
N SER A 198 16.27 -73.11 -37.55
CA SER A 198 16.80 -72.26 -36.48
C SER A 198 17.05 -70.84 -36.97
N TRP A 199 17.59 -70.68 -38.19
CA TRP A 199 17.80 -69.37 -38.80
C TRP A 199 16.48 -68.64 -39.06
N LEU A 200 15.46 -69.33 -39.58
CA LEU A 200 14.12 -68.75 -39.77
C LEU A 200 13.46 -68.36 -38.44
N GLN A 201 13.58 -69.20 -37.40
CA GLN A 201 13.06 -68.90 -36.07
C GLN A 201 13.75 -67.69 -35.45
N GLU A 202 15.08 -67.60 -35.58
CA GLU A 202 15.85 -66.48 -35.08
C GLU A 202 15.53 -65.18 -35.85
N HIS A 203 15.42 -65.25 -37.18
CA HIS A 203 15.03 -64.11 -38.01
C HIS A 203 13.60 -63.63 -37.68
N LEU A 204 12.66 -64.55 -37.47
CA LEU A 204 11.29 -64.20 -37.04
C LEU A 204 11.31 -63.55 -35.65
N ALA A 205 12.07 -64.09 -34.70
CA ALA A 205 12.19 -63.50 -33.36
C ALA A 205 12.81 -62.08 -33.41
N GLN A 206 13.85 -61.87 -34.22
CA GLN A 206 14.48 -60.56 -34.41
C GLN A 206 13.53 -59.55 -35.07
N SER A 207 12.81 -59.96 -36.12
CA SER A 207 11.84 -59.10 -36.80
C SER A 207 10.68 -58.70 -35.86
N PHE A 208 10.20 -59.64 -35.04
CA PHE A 208 9.15 -59.37 -34.06
C PHE A 208 9.64 -58.46 -32.93
N ALA A 209 10.86 -58.67 -32.43
CA ALA A 209 11.47 -57.81 -31.43
C ALA A 209 11.67 -56.37 -31.95
N LEU A 210 12.08 -56.20 -33.20
CA LEU A 210 12.17 -54.89 -33.86
C LEU A 210 10.79 -54.22 -33.96
N GLN A 211 9.76 -54.97 -34.33
CA GLN A 211 8.41 -54.46 -34.44
C GLN A 211 7.81 -54.06 -33.09
N GLN A 212 8.07 -54.83 -32.03
CA GLN A 212 7.69 -54.48 -30.66
C GLN A 212 8.40 -53.22 -30.17
N ARG A 213 9.70 -53.09 -30.42
CA ARG A 213 10.45 -51.86 -30.09
C ARG A 213 9.87 -50.64 -30.80
N LYS A 214 9.53 -50.79 -32.08
CA LYS A 214 8.89 -49.71 -32.86
C LYS A 214 7.52 -49.33 -32.28
N ALA A 215 6.70 -50.31 -31.89
CA ALA A 215 5.41 -50.06 -31.25
C ALA A 215 5.56 -49.33 -29.90
N ALA A 216 6.50 -49.78 -29.06
CA ALA A 216 6.79 -49.15 -27.76
C ALA A 216 7.23 -47.69 -27.91
N LEU A 217 8.04 -47.38 -28.94
CA LEU A 217 8.44 -46.00 -29.24
C LEU A 217 7.25 -45.11 -29.62
N TYR A 218 6.30 -45.62 -30.43
CA TYR A 218 5.10 -44.85 -30.78
C TYR A 218 4.17 -44.65 -29.58
N GLU A 219 4.04 -45.64 -28.70
CA GLU A 219 3.26 -45.49 -27.46
C GLU A 219 3.87 -44.44 -26.54
N ALA A 220 5.20 -44.44 -26.37
CA ALA A 220 5.92 -43.43 -25.61
C ALA A 220 5.71 -42.02 -26.20
N GLN A 221 5.85 -41.87 -27.52
CA GLN A 221 5.59 -40.60 -28.21
C GLN A 221 4.14 -40.12 -28.06
N HIS A 222 3.17 -41.03 -28.13
CA HIS A 222 1.76 -40.69 -27.91
C HIS A 222 1.49 -40.26 -26.46
N ALA A 223 2.12 -40.91 -25.48
CA ALA A 223 2.02 -40.53 -24.08
C ALA A 223 2.61 -39.13 -23.84
N GLU A 224 3.77 -38.83 -24.41
CA GLU A 224 4.36 -37.49 -24.35
C GLU A 224 3.48 -36.43 -25.02
N MET A 225 2.93 -36.71 -26.20
CA MET A 225 2.04 -35.78 -26.88
C MET A 225 0.76 -35.49 -26.07
N LYS A 226 0.19 -36.50 -25.41
CA LYS A 226 -0.95 -36.30 -24.50
C LYS A 226 -0.57 -35.42 -23.32
N ARG A 227 0.56 -35.70 -22.67
CA ARG A 227 1.07 -34.90 -21.55
C ARG A 227 1.30 -33.44 -21.97
N LEU A 228 1.89 -33.20 -23.13
CA LEU A 228 2.12 -31.85 -23.65
C LEU A 228 0.80 -31.14 -23.97
N LYS A 229 -0.20 -31.83 -24.53
CA LYS A 229 -1.53 -31.26 -24.76
C LYS A 229 -2.22 -30.85 -23.46
N GLU A 230 -2.14 -31.68 -22.43
CA GLU A 230 -2.66 -31.36 -21.09
C GLU A 230 -1.95 -30.14 -20.50
N GLN A 231 -0.61 -30.09 -20.58
CA GLN A 231 0.17 -28.94 -20.12
C GLN A 231 -0.18 -27.65 -20.87
N ILE A 232 -0.40 -27.71 -22.18
CA ILE A 232 -0.84 -26.55 -22.98
C ILE A 232 -2.25 -26.11 -22.58
N GLN A 233 -3.17 -27.05 -22.33
CA GLN A 233 -4.52 -26.72 -21.87
C GLN A 233 -4.51 -26.08 -20.48
N ASP A 234 -3.71 -26.61 -19.56
CA ASP A 234 -3.59 -26.03 -18.22
C ASP A 234 -2.90 -24.66 -18.25
N ALA A 235 -1.86 -24.50 -19.06
CA ALA A 235 -1.23 -23.20 -19.31
C ALA A 235 -2.22 -22.20 -19.94
N GLY A 236 -3.12 -22.65 -20.81
CA GLY A 236 -4.18 -21.84 -21.41
C GLY A 236 -5.24 -21.35 -20.41
N ARG A 237 -5.45 -22.06 -19.30
CA ARG A 237 -6.41 -21.66 -18.24
C ARG A 237 -5.86 -20.58 -17.31
N VAL A 238 -4.54 -20.44 -17.20
CA VAL A 238 -3.89 -19.41 -16.37
C VAL A 238 -4.24 -17.98 -16.82
N PRO A 239 -4.14 -17.58 -18.10
CA PRO A 239 -4.51 -16.23 -18.52
C PRO A 239 -6.00 -15.94 -18.34
N GLU A 240 -6.88 -16.93 -18.48
CA GLU A 240 -8.32 -16.75 -18.22
C GLU A 240 -8.60 -16.44 -16.75
N LYS A 241 -7.93 -17.13 -15.82
CA LYS A 241 -8.02 -16.84 -14.38
C LYS A 241 -7.50 -15.45 -14.05
N LEU A 242 -6.33 -15.08 -14.59
CA LEU A 242 -5.76 -13.74 -14.41
C LEU A 242 -6.66 -12.65 -15.00
N ALA A 243 -7.29 -12.89 -16.15
CA ALA A 243 -8.25 -11.96 -16.74
C ALA A 243 -9.49 -11.79 -15.85
N ALA A 244 -10.02 -12.88 -15.28
CA ALA A 244 -11.14 -12.82 -14.35
C ALA A 244 -10.80 -12.06 -13.06
N GLU A 245 -9.59 -12.24 -12.52
CA GLU A 245 -9.08 -11.49 -11.37
C GLU A 245 -8.91 -10.00 -11.69
N HIS A 246 -8.33 -9.67 -12.84
CA HIS A 246 -8.22 -8.28 -13.30
C HIS A 246 -9.59 -7.60 -13.43
N VAL A 247 -10.60 -8.30 -13.96
CA VAL A 247 -11.96 -7.74 -14.06
C VAL A 247 -12.56 -7.49 -12.68
N LYS A 248 -12.31 -8.35 -11.68
CA LYS A 248 -12.76 -8.12 -10.29
C LYS A 248 -12.07 -6.90 -9.70
N GLN A 249 -10.75 -6.80 -9.83
CA GLN A 249 -9.98 -5.66 -9.33
C GLN A 249 -10.45 -4.34 -9.96
N ILE A 250 -10.74 -4.32 -11.25
CA ILE A 250 -11.26 -3.12 -11.94
C ILE A 250 -12.60 -2.68 -11.33
N ARG A 251 -13.50 -3.63 -11.00
CA ARG A 251 -14.78 -3.32 -10.36
C ARG A 251 -14.59 -2.77 -8.95
N GLU A 252 -13.75 -3.40 -8.15
CA GLU A 252 -13.43 -2.93 -6.79
C GLU A 252 -12.84 -1.52 -6.81
N ILE A 253 -11.92 -1.23 -7.75
CA ILE A 253 -11.36 0.11 -7.93
C ILE A 253 -12.43 1.12 -8.34
N ALA A 254 -13.37 0.74 -9.21
CA ALA A 254 -14.49 1.61 -9.60
C ALA A 254 -15.41 1.93 -8.42
N GLU A 255 -15.77 0.94 -7.61
CA GLU A 255 -16.58 1.11 -6.40
C GLU A 255 -15.89 2.01 -5.36
N LEU A 256 -14.58 1.82 -5.17
CA LEU A 256 -13.79 2.68 -4.27
C LEU A 256 -13.75 4.13 -4.76
N ARG A 257 -13.57 4.36 -6.07
CA ARG A 257 -13.62 5.70 -6.66
C ARG A 257 -14.97 6.38 -6.46
N GLU A 258 -16.08 5.67 -6.72
CA GLU A 258 -17.42 6.21 -6.47
C GLU A 258 -17.63 6.55 -4.99
N SER A 259 -17.15 5.69 -4.08
CA SER A 259 -17.25 5.97 -2.64
C SER A 259 -16.43 7.20 -2.22
N GLN A 260 -15.26 7.38 -2.81
CA GLN A 260 -14.39 8.53 -2.58
C GLN A 260 -15.03 9.82 -3.09
N GLU A 261 -15.62 9.80 -4.29
CA GLU A 261 -16.34 10.95 -4.85
C GLU A 261 -17.53 11.35 -3.97
N ARG A 262 -18.31 10.38 -3.48
CA ARG A 262 -19.42 10.63 -2.54
C ARG A 262 -18.93 11.26 -1.23
N LEU A 263 -17.81 10.78 -0.69
CA LEU A 263 -17.22 11.35 0.53
C LEU A 263 -16.69 12.77 0.28
N GLN A 264 -16.06 13.03 -0.85
CA GLN A 264 -15.59 14.37 -1.22
C GLN A 264 -16.74 15.36 -1.37
N GLN A 265 -17.85 14.95 -1.98
CA GLN A 265 -19.07 15.76 -2.07
C GLN A 265 -19.61 16.12 -0.69
N ARG A 266 -19.72 15.15 0.23
CA ARG A 266 -20.18 15.39 1.60
C ARG A 266 -19.26 16.33 2.38
N VAL A 267 -17.95 16.22 2.18
CA VAL A 267 -16.97 17.12 2.81
C VAL A 267 -17.15 18.54 2.26
N ALA A 268 -17.27 18.70 0.94
CA ALA A 268 -17.49 20.00 0.31
C ALA A 268 -18.82 20.66 0.78
N GLU A 269 -19.89 19.87 0.90
CA GLU A 269 -21.17 20.34 1.44
C GLU A 269 -21.04 20.80 2.91
N ALA A 270 -20.35 20.01 3.74
CA ALA A 270 -20.10 20.36 5.14
C ALA A 270 -19.27 21.63 5.28
N GLU A 271 -18.21 21.78 4.47
CA GLU A 271 -17.38 22.99 4.41
C GLU A 271 -18.20 24.20 3.97
N HIS A 272 -19.06 24.06 2.95
CA HIS A 272 -19.94 25.14 2.51
C HIS A 272 -20.89 25.59 3.63
N LEU A 273 -21.50 24.65 4.35
CA LEU A 273 -22.38 24.96 5.49
C LEU A 273 -21.63 25.70 6.61
N VAL A 274 -20.40 25.28 6.92
CA VAL A 274 -19.56 25.97 7.92
C VAL A 274 -19.23 27.39 7.48
N ASN A 275 -18.87 27.60 6.21
CA ASN A 275 -18.58 28.92 5.67
C ASN A 275 -19.80 29.84 5.70
N VAL A 276 -20.98 29.34 5.32
CA VAL A 276 -22.23 30.11 5.39
C VAL A 276 -22.59 30.46 6.85
N GLN A 277 -22.39 29.54 7.79
CA GLN A 277 -22.61 29.84 9.21
C GLN A 277 -21.63 30.89 9.72
N GLN A 278 -20.37 30.81 9.31
CA GLN A 278 -19.35 31.78 9.69
C GLN A 278 -19.67 33.18 9.16
N GLN A 279 -20.06 33.30 7.89
CA GLN A 279 -20.51 34.57 7.30
C GLN A 279 -21.71 35.16 8.06
N ARG A 280 -22.72 34.34 8.38
CA ARG A 280 -23.88 34.81 9.18
C ARG A 280 -23.47 35.33 10.56
N ARG A 281 -22.44 34.75 11.18
CA ARG A 281 -21.91 35.23 12.47
C ARG A 281 -21.19 36.57 12.31
N GLU A 282 -20.38 36.71 11.27
CA GLU A 282 -19.67 37.95 10.96
C GLU A 282 -20.65 39.10 10.67
N ASP A 283 -21.72 38.83 9.93
CA ASP A 283 -22.79 39.79 9.67
C ASP A 283 -23.51 40.22 10.96
N MET A 284 -23.87 39.25 11.81
CA MET A 284 -24.52 39.51 13.09
C MET A 284 -23.61 40.29 14.05
N ALA A 285 -22.32 39.93 14.14
CA ALA A 285 -21.34 40.67 14.93
C ALA A 285 -21.21 42.11 14.43
N THR A 286 -21.21 42.33 13.11
CA THR A 286 -21.18 43.67 12.53
C THR A 286 -22.43 44.48 12.89
N ARG A 287 -23.63 43.89 12.81
CA ARG A 287 -24.89 44.54 13.23
C ARG A 287 -24.88 44.90 14.72
N LEU A 288 -24.39 44.03 15.59
CA LEU A 288 -24.32 44.31 17.03
C LEU A 288 -23.31 45.41 17.34
N ARG A 289 -22.18 45.48 16.64
CA ARG A 289 -21.23 46.60 16.78
C ARG A 289 -21.87 47.93 16.39
N LEU A 290 -22.70 47.96 15.35
CA LEU A 290 -23.45 49.16 14.94
C LEU A 290 -24.43 49.60 16.04
N VAL A 291 -25.26 48.68 16.55
CA VAL A 291 -26.21 48.97 17.64
C VAL A 291 -25.47 49.46 18.90
N ALA A 292 -24.37 48.82 19.27
CA ALA A 292 -23.54 49.26 20.39
C ALA A 292 -22.92 50.66 20.15
N GLY A 293 -22.64 51.02 18.89
CA GLY A 293 -22.22 52.36 18.50
C GLY A 293 -23.33 53.40 18.70
N GLU A 294 -24.54 53.10 18.23
CA GLU A 294 -25.72 53.96 18.37
C GLU A 294 -26.09 54.18 19.84
N VAL A 295 -26.12 53.12 20.65
CA VAL A 295 -26.38 53.21 22.10
C VAL A 295 -25.34 54.10 22.78
N ARG A 296 -24.05 53.93 22.45
CA ARG A 296 -22.98 54.80 22.98
C ARG A 296 -23.12 56.24 22.54
N GLN A 297 -23.61 56.51 21.33
CA GLN A 297 -23.88 57.87 20.86
C GLN A 297 -25.07 58.49 21.59
N TYR A 298 -26.18 57.76 21.73
CA TYR A 298 -27.36 58.20 22.47
C TYR A 298 -27.02 58.52 23.93
N LEU A 299 -26.30 57.63 24.61
CA LEU A 299 -25.86 57.86 25.99
C LEU A 299 -24.96 59.09 26.13
N ARG A 300 -24.09 59.37 25.15
CA ARG A 300 -23.28 60.60 25.13
C ARG A 300 -24.14 61.86 24.98
N LEU A 301 -25.16 61.83 24.13
CA LEU A 301 -26.10 62.95 23.96
C LEU A 301 -26.90 63.19 25.23
N VAL A 302 -27.50 62.14 25.81
CA VAL A 302 -28.25 62.19 27.07
C VAL A 302 -27.36 62.70 28.21
N ARG A 303 -26.11 62.21 28.31
CA ARG A 303 -25.13 62.71 29.27
C ARG A 303 -24.87 64.20 29.12
N GLY A 304 -24.74 64.69 27.89
CA GLY A 304 -24.54 66.11 27.58
C GLY A 304 -25.75 66.97 27.97
N GLU A 305 -26.96 66.51 27.66
CA GLU A 305 -28.21 67.21 28.00
C GLU A 305 -28.46 67.27 29.50
N ILE A 306 -28.22 66.17 30.22
CA ILE A 306 -28.39 66.11 31.67
C ILE A 306 -27.39 67.03 32.37
N LYS A 307 -26.12 67.00 31.96
CA LYS A 307 -25.11 67.92 32.48
C LYS A 307 -25.48 69.38 32.21
N ARG A 308 -26.09 69.68 31.05
CA ARG A 308 -26.55 71.03 30.69
C ARG A 308 -27.78 71.48 31.49
N LYS A 309 -28.74 70.59 31.78
CA LYS A 309 -29.98 70.90 32.51
C LYS A 309 -29.82 70.93 34.03
N PHE A 310 -28.94 70.09 34.58
CA PHE A 310 -28.85 69.89 36.03
C PHE A 310 -27.50 70.31 36.63
N GLY A 311 -26.49 70.66 35.82
CA GLY A 311 -25.17 71.12 36.30
C GLY A 311 -24.27 70.00 36.84
N TYR A 312 -24.82 68.85 37.22
CA TYR A 312 -24.12 67.63 37.61
C TYR A 312 -24.67 66.42 36.83
N LEU A 313 -23.93 65.31 36.85
CA LEU A 313 -24.35 64.06 36.19
C LEU A 313 -24.78 63.04 37.26
N PRO A 314 -26.03 62.55 37.23
CA PRO A 314 -26.48 61.49 38.13
C PRO A 314 -25.64 60.21 37.97
N GLU A 315 -25.25 59.59 39.08
CA GLU A 315 -24.35 58.42 39.12
C GLU A 315 -24.86 57.23 38.28
N ALA A 316 -26.18 57.05 38.19
CA ALA A 316 -26.82 56.02 37.37
C ALA A 316 -26.45 56.08 35.87
N ILE A 317 -26.04 57.26 35.37
CA ILE A 317 -25.62 57.48 33.98
C ILE A 317 -24.09 57.61 33.87
N ALA A 318 -23.41 57.82 35.00
CA ALA A 318 -21.96 57.99 35.08
C ALA A 318 -21.18 56.67 35.04
N HIS A 319 -21.80 55.53 35.35
CA HIS A 319 -21.16 54.22 35.33
C HIS A 319 -20.86 53.74 33.90
N ALA A 320 -19.76 54.20 33.32
CA ALA A 320 -19.22 53.65 32.07
C ALA A 320 -18.99 52.13 32.17
N GLU A 321 -18.68 51.63 33.37
CA GLU A 321 -18.43 50.22 33.65
C GLU A 321 -19.66 49.30 33.54
N SER A 322 -20.87 49.81 33.78
CA SER A 322 -22.08 48.99 33.63
C SER A 322 -22.40 48.76 32.15
N TRP A 323 -22.13 49.77 31.31
CA TRP A 323 -22.27 49.68 29.87
C TRP A 323 -21.20 48.81 29.20
N THR A 324 -19.96 48.83 29.70
CA THR A 324 -18.92 47.88 29.22
C THR A 324 -19.29 46.46 29.60
N ARG A 325 -19.81 46.20 30.81
CA ARG A 325 -20.29 44.87 31.22
C ARG A 325 -21.47 44.38 30.37
N ILE A 326 -22.39 45.26 29.98
CA ILE A 326 -23.49 44.90 29.07
C ILE A 326 -22.95 44.56 27.67
N ALA A 327 -21.98 45.32 27.18
CA ALA A 327 -21.33 45.03 25.89
C ALA A 327 -20.56 43.69 25.93
N GLU A 328 -19.79 43.43 26.98
CA GLU A 328 -19.07 42.17 27.21
C GLU A 328 -20.04 40.98 27.37
N ALA A 329 -21.19 41.17 28.04
CA ALA A 329 -22.22 40.15 28.16
C ALA A 329 -22.89 39.82 26.81
N LEU A 330 -23.09 40.82 25.96
CA LEU A 330 -23.59 40.62 24.59
C LEU A 330 -22.56 39.88 23.71
N GLU A 331 -21.27 40.16 23.89
CA GLU A 331 -20.18 39.41 23.23
C GLU A 331 -20.09 37.96 23.72
N LEU A 332 -20.30 37.72 25.02
CA LEU A 332 -20.33 36.36 25.59
C LEU A 332 -21.54 35.54 25.13
N LEU A 333 -22.71 36.17 24.95
CA LEU A 333 -23.90 35.51 24.39
C LEU A 333 -23.68 35.07 22.93
N LEU A 334 -22.90 35.81 22.14
CA LEU A 334 -22.47 35.38 20.80
C LEU A 334 -21.58 34.13 20.85
N CYS A 335 -20.70 34.04 21.85
CA CYS A 335 -19.82 32.89 22.04
C CYS A 335 -20.57 31.64 22.53
N GLN A 336 -21.66 31.78 23.30
CA GLN A 336 -22.40 30.65 23.89
C GLN A 336 -23.47 30.03 22.99
N GLY A 337 -23.91 30.72 21.93
CA GLY A 337 -24.80 30.13 20.91
C GLY A 337 -24.17 28.97 20.11
N THR A 338 -22.85 28.77 20.24
CA THR A 338 -22.03 27.79 19.52
C THR A 338 -22.24 26.35 19.99
N ASP A 339 -22.33 26.11 21.30
CA ASP A 339 -22.36 24.75 21.86
C ASP A 339 -23.70 24.04 21.66
N ARG A 340 -24.80 24.79 21.66
CA ARG A 340 -26.15 24.21 21.49
C ARG A 340 -26.48 23.83 20.05
N CYS A 341 -25.86 24.46 19.06
CA CYS A 341 -26.15 24.18 17.65
C CYS A 341 -25.35 22.98 17.12
N VAL A 342 -24.07 22.84 17.52
CA VAL A 342 -23.22 21.70 17.12
C VAL A 342 -23.68 20.40 17.80
N ALA A 343 -24.16 20.46 19.05
CA ALA A 343 -24.71 19.31 19.74
C ALA A 343 -26.01 18.77 19.11
N ARG A 344 -26.82 19.64 18.48
CA ARG A 344 -28.07 19.24 17.81
C ARG A 344 -27.83 18.59 16.45
N SER A 345 -26.86 19.07 15.66
CA SER A 345 -26.52 18.46 14.38
C SER A 345 -25.93 17.05 14.55
N ARG A 346 -25.09 16.81 15.57
CA ARG A 346 -24.54 15.47 15.88
C ARG A 346 -25.57 14.46 16.39
N ALA A 347 -26.72 14.91 16.87
CA ALA A 347 -27.80 14.04 17.33
C ALA A 347 -28.70 13.57 16.16
N ASN A 348 -28.76 14.34 15.07
CA ASN A 348 -29.56 14.00 13.88
C ASN A 348 -28.83 13.10 12.88
N ASP A 349 -27.50 12.99 12.93
CA ASP A 349 -26.71 12.06 12.08
C ASP A 349 -26.64 10.61 12.64
N LYS A 350 -27.44 10.28 13.66
CA LYS A 350 -27.47 8.96 14.31
C LYS A 350 -28.78 8.18 14.08
N ILE A 351 -29.60 8.61 13.12
CA ILE A 351 -30.78 7.88 12.61
C ILE A 351 -30.56 7.70 11.12
#